data_AF-A0A8C8S585-F1
#
_entry.id   AF-A0A8C8S585-F1
#
_cell.length_a   1.000
_cell.length_b   1.000
_cell.length_c   1.000
_cell.angle_alpha   90.00
_cell.angle_beta   90.00
_cell.angle_gamma   90.00
#
_symmetry.space_group_name_H-M   'P 1'
#
loop_
_entity.id
_entity.type
_entity.pdbx_description
1 polymer ?
#
loop_
_entity_poly.entity_id
_entity_poly.type
_entity_poly.pdbx_seq_one_letter_code
_entity_poly.pdbx_strand_id
1 'polypeptide(L)'
;MKLVPEKHRFKAFHTKTLSRLQNDGTVMQVDTKNNHVVFYLENVSQEEIRFSFSIEQNLPVSDTRPASVHIYDYYETGRKPR
;
A
#
# COMPACT_ATOMS: atom_id res chain seq x y z
N MET A 1 27.66 -17.49 -18.17
CA MET A 1 27.39 -16.24 -17.44
C MET A 1 26.12 -15.63 -18.00
N LYS A 2 25.01 -15.65 -17.27
CA LYS A 2 23.77 -14.96 -17.70
C LYS A 2 23.80 -13.56 -17.11
N LEU A 3 23.66 -12.57 -17.98
CA LEU A 3 23.54 -11.16 -17.65
C LEU A 3 22.43 -10.97 -16.62
N VAL A 4 22.78 -10.45 -15.45
CA VAL A 4 21.81 -9.91 -14.49
C VAL A 4 21.41 -8.55 -15.06
N PRO A 5 20.14 -8.32 -15.46
CA PRO A 5 19.74 -6.98 -15.87
C PRO A 5 19.61 -6.15 -14.60
N GLU A 6 20.62 -5.32 -14.36
CA GLU A 6 20.57 -4.27 -13.34
C GLU A 6 19.65 -3.15 -13.82
N LYS A 7 18.80 -2.65 -12.90
CA LYS A 7 17.93 -1.48 -13.01
C LYS A 7 16.88 -1.56 -14.12
N HIS A 8 15.63 -1.80 -13.73
CA HIS A 8 14.49 -0.87 -13.91
C HIS A 8 13.27 -1.51 -13.22
N ARG A 9 13.14 -1.22 -11.92
CA ARG A 9 11.90 -1.16 -11.13
C ARG A 9 10.76 -2.05 -11.64
N PHE A 10 10.73 -3.29 -11.18
CA PHE A 10 9.64 -4.22 -11.44
C PHE A 10 8.32 -3.65 -10.91
N LYS A 11 7.47 -3.07 -11.78
CA LYS A 11 6.05 -2.91 -11.47
C LYS A 11 5.40 -4.29 -11.54
N ALA A 12 5.55 -5.06 -10.47
CA ALA A 12 5.09 -6.45 -10.40
C ALA A 12 3.58 -6.57 -10.15
N PHE A 13 2.90 -5.48 -9.80
CA PHE A 13 1.57 -5.51 -9.22
C PHE A 13 0.61 -4.48 -9.83
N HIS A 14 -0.60 -4.92 -10.16
CA HIS A 14 -1.73 -4.08 -10.59
C HIS A 14 -2.92 -4.24 -9.64
N THR A 15 -3.66 -3.15 -9.41
CA THR A 15 -4.66 -3.09 -8.33
C THR A 15 -5.97 -2.48 -8.85
N LYS A 16 -6.83 -3.30 -9.46
CA LYS A 16 -8.12 -2.86 -10.05
C LYS A 16 -9.18 -2.48 -9.01
N THR A 17 -9.05 -2.95 -7.78
CA THR A 17 -10.10 -2.82 -6.75
C THR A 17 -9.96 -1.56 -5.88
N LEU A 18 -8.89 -0.77 -6.03
CA LEU A 18 -8.62 0.37 -5.13
C LEU A 18 -9.63 1.50 -5.26
N SER A 19 -10.19 1.70 -6.46
CA SER A 19 -11.19 2.75 -6.68
C SER A 19 -12.50 2.48 -5.92
N ARG A 20 -12.82 1.20 -5.65
CA ARG A 20 -14.03 0.85 -4.89
C ARG A 20 -13.97 1.37 -3.46
N LEU A 21 -12.79 1.26 -2.83
CA LEU A 21 -12.54 1.72 -1.46
C LEU A 21 -12.65 3.25 -1.31
N GLN A 22 -12.41 3.99 -2.40
CA GLN A 22 -12.65 5.44 -2.42
C GLN A 22 -14.12 5.75 -2.66
N ASN A 23 -14.76 5.02 -3.58
CA ASN A 23 -16.16 5.25 -3.95
C ASN A 23 -17.14 4.91 -2.81
N ASP A 24 -16.83 3.93 -1.97
CA ASP A 24 -17.65 3.55 -0.81
C ASP A 24 -17.32 4.33 0.46
N GLY A 25 -16.32 5.22 0.41
CA GLY A 25 -15.91 6.08 1.53
C GLY A 25 -15.09 5.38 2.60
N THR A 26 -14.71 4.10 2.43
CA THR A 26 -13.88 3.38 3.40
C THR A 26 -12.48 3.98 3.52
N VAL A 27 -11.96 4.51 2.41
CA VAL A 27 -10.66 5.18 2.34
C VAL A 27 -10.83 6.53 1.65
N MET A 28 -10.27 7.58 2.23
CA MET A 28 -10.35 8.94 1.67
C MET A 28 -9.59 9.05 0.35
N GLN A 29 -8.39 8.48 0.28
CA GLN A 29 -7.54 8.51 -0.90
C GLN A 29 -6.65 7.27 -0.95
N VAL A 30 -6.32 6.84 -2.18
CA VAL A 30 -5.33 5.78 -2.39
C VAL A 30 -4.27 6.25 -3.38
N ASP A 31 -3.01 6.18 -2.96
CA ASP A 31 -1.86 6.43 -3.83
C ASP A 31 -1.10 5.14 -4.13
N THR A 32 -0.57 5.01 -5.34
CA THR A 32 0.33 3.92 -5.71
C THR A 32 1.66 4.47 -6.20
N LYS A 33 2.73 4.21 -5.46
CA LYS A 33 4.08 4.73 -5.79
C LYS A 33 5.14 3.74 -5.37
N ASN A 34 6.12 3.51 -6.24
CA ASN A 34 7.29 2.67 -5.96
C ASN A 34 6.93 1.24 -5.43
N ASN A 35 5.86 0.62 -5.93
CA ASN A 35 5.34 -0.68 -5.45
C ASN A 35 4.70 -0.65 -4.05
N HIS A 36 4.52 0.53 -3.48
CA HIS A 36 3.72 0.72 -2.27
C HIS A 36 2.31 1.18 -2.67
N VAL A 37 1.33 0.67 -1.94
CA VAL A 37 -0.02 1.22 -1.91
C VAL A 37 -0.15 1.96 -0.58
N VAL A 38 -0.55 3.22 -0.63
CA VAL A 38 -0.75 4.07 0.54
C VAL A 38 -2.23 4.40 0.63
N PHE A 39 -2.84 4.06 1.77
CA PHE A 39 -4.23 4.36 2.09
C PHE A 39 -4.27 5.53 3.05
N TYR A 40 -5.00 6.58 2.71
CA TYR A 40 -5.27 7.69 3.61
C TYR A 40 -6.66 7.49 4.21
N LEU A 41 -6.70 7.26 5.52
CA LEU A 41 -7.93 7.20 6.30
C LEU A 41 -8.20 8.59 6.87
N GLU A 42 -9.44 9.06 6.80
CA GLU A 42 -9.80 10.39 7.27
C GLU A 42 -9.75 10.47 8.81
N ASN A 43 -10.47 9.58 9.48
CA ASN A 43 -10.46 9.44 10.93
C ASN A 43 -10.38 7.96 11.31
N VAL A 44 -9.54 7.65 12.28
CA VAL A 44 -9.45 6.31 12.89
C VAL A 44 -9.97 6.41 14.32
N SER A 45 -11.11 5.78 14.59
CA SER A 45 -11.72 5.71 15.93
C SER A 45 -11.31 4.41 16.65
N GLN A 46 -11.94 4.11 17.78
CA GLN A 46 -11.77 2.81 18.45
C GLN A 46 -12.50 1.66 17.74
N GLU A 47 -13.33 1.98 16.74
CA GLU A 47 -14.02 0.98 15.95
C GLU A 47 -13.09 0.36 14.91
N GLU A 48 -13.27 -0.93 14.65
CA GLU A 48 -12.45 -1.65 13.67
C GLU A 48 -12.75 -1.16 12.24
N ILE A 49 -11.71 -0.70 11.54
CA ILE A 49 -11.78 -0.42 10.10
C ILE A 49 -11.29 -1.66 9.35
N ARG A 50 -12.17 -2.25 8.53
CA ARG A 50 -11.86 -3.45 7.76
C ARG A 50 -12.11 -3.24 6.27
N PHE A 51 -11.09 -3.46 5.46
CA PHE A 51 -11.20 -3.51 4.01
C PHE A 51 -10.23 -4.52 3.40
N SER A 52 -10.47 -4.87 2.14
CA SER A 52 -9.60 -5.75 1.38
C SER A 52 -9.41 -5.19 -0.03
N PHE A 53 -8.28 -5.54 -0.64
CA PHE A 53 -7.99 -5.18 -2.02
C PHE A 53 -7.22 -6.31 -2.69
N SER A 54 -7.37 -6.40 -4.01
CA SER A 54 -6.69 -7.40 -4.82
C SER A 54 -5.44 -6.83 -5.45
N ILE A 55 -4.41 -7.66 -5.51
CA ILE A 55 -3.16 -7.38 -6.20
C ILE A 55 -3.00 -8.46 -7.28
N GLU A 56 -2.87 -8.04 -8.54
CA GLU A 56 -2.58 -8.92 -9.68
C GLU A 56 -1.08 -8.90 -9.99
N GLN A 57 -0.46 -10.07 -10.06
CA GLN A 57 0.95 -10.22 -10.43
C GLN A 57 1.11 -10.21 -11.96
N ASN A 58 1.88 -9.26 -12.49
CA ASN A 58 2.09 -9.12 -13.93
C ASN A 58 3.24 -9.96 -14.49
N LEU A 59 4.23 -10.32 -13.65
CA LEU A 59 5.42 -11.07 -14.04
C LEU A 59 5.72 -12.15 -13.00
N PRO A 60 6.16 -13.35 -13.41
CA PRO A 60 6.56 -14.39 -12.46
C PRO A 60 7.76 -13.92 -11.66
N VAL A 61 7.67 -14.03 -10.33
CA VAL A 61 8.73 -13.70 -9.37
C VAL A 61 9.02 -14.96 -8.57
N SER A 62 10.28 -15.40 -8.56
CA SER A 62 10.78 -16.46 -7.66
C SER A 62 11.27 -15.84 -6.35
N ASP A 63 11.33 -16.65 -5.28
CA ASP A 63 11.84 -16.25 -3.97
C ASP A 63 11.10 -15.04 -3.34
N THR A 64 9.77 -15.07 -3.36
CA THR A 64 8.95 -14.01 -2.76
C THR A 64 9.20 -13.90 -1.26
N ARG A 65 9.42 -12.68 -0.79
CA ARG A 65 9.54 -12.35 0.63
C ARG A 65 8.26 -11.68 1.12
N PRO A 66 7.90 -11.84 2.41
CA PRO A 66 6.79 -11.09 2.99
C PRO A 66 6.97 -9.59 2.80
N ALA A 67 5.89 -8.88 2.45
CA ALA A 67 5.85 -7.44 2.41
C ALA A 67 5.48 -6.89 3.80
N SER A 68 6.05 -5.75 4.17
CA SER A 68 5.71 -5.06 5.42
C SER A 68 4.50 -4.15 5.23
N VAL A 69 3.67 -4.04 6.27
CA VAL A 69 2.57 -3.08 6.36
C VAL A 69 2.89 -2.13 7.52
N HIS A 70 2.72 -0.83 7.28
CA HIS A 70 2.94 0.21 8.28
C HIS A 70 1.66 1.04 8.44
N ILE A 71 1.33 1.35 9.69
CA ILE A 71 0.20 2.21 10.06
C ILE A 71 0.79 3.31 10.94
N TYR A 72 0.51 4.58 10.61
CA TYR A 72 1.01 5.73 11.34
C TYR A 72 0.01 6.88 11.26
N ASP A 73 -0.04 7.72 12.30
CA ASP A 73 -0.79 8.97 12.30
C ASP A 73 -0.02 10.01 11.47
N TYR A 74 -0.67 10.54 10.43
CA TYR A 74 -0.05 11.48 9.48
C TYR A 74 0.28 12.85 10.11
N TYR A 75 -0.41 13.24 11.17
CA TYR A 75 -0.26 14.56 11.80
C TYR A 75 0.37 14.52 13.19
N GLU A 76 0.79 13.35 13.66
CA GLU A 76 1.49 13.21 14.93
C GLU A 76 2.90 13.83 14.84
N THR A 77 2.91 15.15 14.95
CA THR A 77 4.08 16.01 14.96
C THR A 77 4.64 16.08 16.36
N GLY A 78 5.22 14.95 16.81
CA GLY A 78 6.07 14.88 18.00
C GLY A 78 5.54 15.65 19.20
N ARG A 79 4.35 15.28 19.70
CA ARG A 79 3.87 15.79 21.00
C ARG A 79 4.94 15.46 22.04
N LYS A 80 5.71 16.46 22.45
CA LYS A 80 6.66 16.34 23.55
C LYS A 80 5.84 15.96 24.81
N PRO A 81 6.17 14.87 25.51
CA PRO A 81 5.54 14.58 26.79
C PRO A 81 5.85 15.72 27.76
N ARG A 82 4.82 16.18 28.48
CA ARG A 82 4.95 17.14 29.59
C ARG A 82 5.54 16.46 30.81
#